data_AF-A6FYR1-F1
#
_entry.id   AF-A6FYR1-F1
#
_cell.length_a   1.000
_cell.length_b   1.000
_cell.length_c   1.000
_cell.angle_alpha   90.00
_cell.angle_beta   90.00
_cell.angle_gamma   90.00
#
_symmetry.space_group_name_H-M   'P 1'
#
loop_
_entity.id
_entity.type
_entity.pdbx_description
1 polymer ?
#
loop_
_entity_poly.entity_id
_entity_poly.type
_entity_poly.pdbx_seq_one_letter_code
_entity_poly.pdbx_strand_id
1 'polypeptide(L)'
;MLGSHRNFRSISQRLIEAADEGVDARRIAWVFERWLMGMHSHEGYEEGKLYPYLEARHGAALEHLREGHAQLRAAQVRVWAALGRSLGLEVEGEGVVALEETVEGETLAAALRVHDTMLDAHLEAEEDAVIPLLLEMERAEFERYVEQPIDALLPASLAVDRAVV
;
A
#
# COMPACT_ATOMS: atom_id res chain seq x y z
N MET A 1 -12.57 -0.89 -0.78
CA MET A 1 -11.85 0.33 -1.18
C MET A 1 -12.09 1.47 -0.18
N LEU A 2 -13.02 2.41 -0.39
CA LEU A 2 -13.19 3.61 0.47
C LEU A 2 -13.25 3.36 1.99
N GLY A 3 -13.94 2.30 2.42
CA GLY A 3 -13.99 1.92 3.83
C GLY A 3 -12.61 1.49 4.38
N SER A 4 -11.87 0.71 3.60
CA SER A 4 -10.50 0.27 3.91
C SER A 4 -9.54 1.46 3.95
N HIS A 5 -9.60 2.36 2.96
CA HIS A 5 -8.69 3.52 2.86
C HIS A 5 -8.84 4.44 4.07
N ARG A 6 -10.09 4.76 4.46
CA ARG A 6 -10.36 5.53 5.69
C ARG A 6 -9.79 4.86 6.93
N ASN A 7 -9.93 3.55 7.04
CA ASN A 7 -9.38 2.81 8.16
C ASN A 7 -7.84 2.84 8.17
N PHE A 8 -7.20 2.73 7.01
CA PHE A 8 -5.75 2.82 6.90
C PHE A 8 -5.20 4.19 7.30
N ARG A 9 -5.79 5.27 6.78
CA ARG A 9 -5.48 6.65 7.20
C ARG A 9 -5.64 6.82 8.71
N SER A 10 -6.77 6.35 9.26
CA SER A 10 -7.03 6.47 10.70
C SER A 10 -6.01 5.72 11.57
N ILE A 11 -5.57 4.53 11.16
CA ILE A 11 -4.56 3.78 11.92
C ILE A 11 -3.19 4.44 11.79
N SER A 12 -2.81 4.90 10.60
CA SER A 12 -1.56 5.63 10.37
C SER A 12 -1.42 6.85 11.27
N GLN A 13 -2.48 7.69 11.34
CA GLN A 13 -2.52 8.86 12.23
C GLN A 13 -2.39 8.47 13.71
N ARG A 14 -3.10 7.42 14.17
CA ARG A 14 -3.00 6.94 15.55
C ARG A 14 -1.60 6.42 15.91
N LEU A 15 -0.87 5.86 14.95
CA LEU A 15 0.51 5.42 15.17
C LEU A 15 1.45 6.63 15.34
N ILE A 16 1.25 7.70 14.56
CA ILE A 16 1.99 8.95 14.72
C ILE A 16 1.73 9.55 16.10
N GLU A 17 0.46 9.69 16.49
CA GLU A 17 0.04 10.20 17.80
C GLU A 17 0.69 9.39 18.93
N ALA A 18 0.61 8.05 18.85
CA ALA A 18 1.24 7.17 19.83
C ALA A 18 2.76 7.36 19.91
N ALA A 19 3.44 7.55 18.77
CA ALA A 19 4.88 7.82 18.75
C ALA A 19 5.23 9.19 19.36
N ASP A 20 4.42 10.23 19.10
CA ASP A 20 4.60 11.57 19.68
C ASP A 20 4.36 11.57 21.20
N GLU A 21 3.39 10.79 21.67
CA GLU A 21 3.09 10.62 23.10
C GLU A 21 4.11 9.73 23.84
N GLY A 22 5.07 9.15 23.13
CA GLY A 22 6.09 8.27 23.72
C GLY A 22 5.54 6.91 24.14
N VAL A 23 4.49 6.41 23.47
CA VAL A 23 4.01 5.03 23.65
C VAL A 23 5.14 4.06 23.34
N ASP A 24 5.20 2.96 24.10
CA ASP A 24 6.19 1.91 23.94
C ASP A 24 6.30 1.42 22.49
N ALA A 25 7.52 1.46 21.94
CA ALA A 25 7.82 1.12 20.56
C ALA A 25 7.44 -0.33 20.22
N ARG A 26 7.45 -1.26 21.18
CA ARG A 26 6.99 -2.65 20.94
C ARG A 26 5.51 -2.71 20.63
N ARG A 27 4.70 -1.89 21.31
CA ARG A 27 3.27 -1.80 21.06
C ARG A 27 3.00 -1.16 19.70
N ILE A 28 3.75 -0.12 19.34
CA ILE A 28 3.65 0.52 18.02
C ILE A 28 4.01 -0.50 16.93
N ALA A 29 5.13 -1.23 17.08
CA ALA A 29 5.56 -2.26 16.14
C ALA A 29 4.49 -3.33 15.92
N TRP A 30 3.87 -3.83 16.99
CA TRP A 30 2.82 -4.84 16.88
C TRP A 30 1.58 -4.33 16.14
N VAL A 31 1.16 -3.09 16.38
CA VAL A 31 0.04 -2.50 15.64
C VAL A 31 0.41 -2.27 14.18
N PHE A 32 1.61 -1.73 13.93
CA PHE A 32 2.12 -1.45 12.58
C PHE A 32 2.24 -2.73 11.75
N GLU A 33 2.77 -3.82 12.30
CA GLU A 33 2.87 -5.13 11.63
C GLU A 33 1.50 -5.65 11.19
N ARG A 34 0.53 -5.68 12.12
CA ARG A 34 -0.82 -6.17 11.83
C ARG A 34 -1.54 -5.31 10.81
N TRP A 35 -1.36 -3.99 10.91
CA TRP A 35 -1.91 -3.03 9.95
C TRP A 35 -1.30 -3.24 8.56
N LEU A 36 0.02 -3.47 8.49
CA LEU A 36 0.74 -3.71 7.24
C LEU A 36 0.32 -5.00 6.55
N MET A 37 0.06 -6.08 7.30
CA MET A 37 -0.51 -7.31 6.73
C MET A 37 -1.86 -7.05 6.03
N GLY A 38 -2.70 -6.20 6.63
CA GLY A 38 -3.96 -5.77 6.03
C GLY A 38 -3.76 -4.97 4.74
N MET A 39 -2.76 -4.09 4.74
CA MET A 39 -2.39 -3.31 3.55
C MET A 39 -1.89 -4.21 2.41
N HIS A 40 -0.97 -5.12 2.68
CA HIS A 40 -0.46 -6.04 1.64
C HIS A 40 -1.56 -6.91 1.04
N SER A 41 -2.56 -7.33 1.83
CA SER A 41 -3.71 -8.05 1.30
C SER A 41 -4.60 -7.18 0.40
N HIS A 42 -4.68 -5.88 0.69
CA HIS A 42 -5.43 -4.91 -0.10
C HIS A 42 -4.70 -4.61 -1.42
N GLU A 43 -3.42 -4.28 -1.36
CA GLU A 43 -2.54 -4.09 -2.53
C GLU A 43 -2.55 -5.35 -3.43
N GLY A 44 -2.49 -6.55 -2.82
CA GLY A 44 -2.54 -7.80 -3.57
C GLY A 44 -3.87 -8.05 -4.27
N TYR A 45 -4.99 -7.61 -3.68
CA TYR A 45 -6.29 -7.63 -4.36
C TYR A 45 -6.33 -6.64 -5.53
N GLU A 46 -5.75 -5.45 -5.34
CA GLU A 46 -5.66 -4.44 -6.38
C GLU A 46 -4.87 -4.91 -7.58
N GLU A 47 -3.62 -5.30 -7.35
CA GLU A 47 -2.70 -5.72 -8.41
C GLU A 47 -3.15 -7.05 -9.05
N GLY A 48 -3.76 -7.94 -8.27
CA GLY A 48 -4.15 -9.28 -8.73
C GLY A 48 -5.52 -9.35 -9.42
N LYS A 49 -6.41 -8.37 -9.20
CA LYS A 49 -7.77 -8.42 -9.74
C LYS A 49 -8.28 -7.07 -10.23
N LEU A 50 -8.29 -6.05 -9.38
CA LEU A 50 -8.92 -4.78 -9.70
C LEU A 50 -8.23 -4.04 -10.86
N TYR A 51 -6.93 -3.78 -10.74
CA TYR A 51 -6.22 -3.05 -11.78
C TYR A 51 -6.24 -3.81 -13.11
N PRO A 52 -5.91 -5.11 -13.20
CA PRO A 52 -5.99 -5.85 -14.46
C PRO A 52 -7.39 -5.80 -15.10
N TYR A 53 -8.45 -5.92 -14.29
CA TYR A 53 -9.81 -5.85 -14.78
C TYR A 53 -10.14 -4.47 -15.38
N LEU A 54 -9.80 -3.39 -14.68
CA LEU A 54 -10.06 -2.03 -15.15
C LEU A 54 -9.21 -1.65 -16.36
N GLU A 55 -7.95 -2.07 -16.39
CA GLU A 55 -7.06 -1.90 -17.56
C GLU A 55 -7.67 -2.60 -18.79
N ALA A 56 -8.12 -3.86 -18.65
CA ALA A 56 -8.73 -4.59 -19.76
C ALA A 56 -10.09 -4.03 -20.19
N ARG A 57 -10.90 -3.56 -19.24
CA ARG A 57 -12.29 -3.13 -19.48
C ARG A 57 -12.41 -1.68 -19.94
N HIS A 58 -11.53 -0.79 -19.48
CA HIS A 58 -11.58 0.65 -19.77
C HIS A 58 -10.35 1.14 -20.54
N GLY A 59 -9.33 0.31 -20.75
CA GLY A 59 -8.06 0.75 -21.35
C GLY A 59 -7.29 1.73 -20.45
N ALA A 60 -7.57 1.74 -19.14
CA ALA A 60 -6.91 2.60 -18.17
C ALA A 60 -5.41 2.25 -18.04
N ALA A 61 -4.58 3.24 -17.71
CA ALA A 61 -3.16 3.03 -17.43
C ALA A 61 -2.90 3.19 -15.93
N LEU A 62 -2.88 2.08 -15.19
CA LEU A 62 -2.81 2.08 -13.71
C LEU A 62 -1.42 1.73 -13.16
N GLU A 63 -0.40 1.70 -14.02
CA GLU A 63 0.97 1.36 -13.60
C GLU A 63 1.53 2.30 -12.52
N HIS A 64 1.21 3.59 -12.61
CA HIS A 64 1.59 4.59 -11.62
C HIS A 64 1.07 4.28 -10.20
N LEU A 65 -0.05 3.55 -10.07
CA LEU A 65 -0.56 3.11 -8.77
C LEU A 65 0.31 1.98 -8.18
N ARG A 66 0.82 1.08 -9.03
CA ARG A 66 1.77 0.03 -8.63
C ARG A 66 3.12 0.62 -8.20
N GLU A 67 3.57 1.67 -8.89
CA GLU A 67 4.72 2.47 -8.48
C GLU A 67 4.50 3.10 -7.09
N GLY A 68 3.26 3.57 -6.82
CA GLY A 68 2.84 4.03 -5.49
C GLY A 68 3.02 2.97 -4.40
N HIS A 69 2.63 1.71 -4.65
CA HIS A 69 2.90 0.61 -3.71
C HIS A 69 4.40 0.40 -3.46
N ALA A 70 5.23 0.54 -4.50
CA ALA A 70 6.69 0.44 -4.34
C ALA A 70 7.26 1.56 -3.45
N GLN A 71 6.77 2.79 -3.62
CA GLN A 71 7.14 3.93 -2.77
C GLN A 71 6.69 3.72 -1.31
N LEU A 72 5.49 3.16 -1.10
CA LEU A 72 5.03 2.79 0.24
C LEU A 72 5.93 1.76 0.90
N ARG A 73 6.35 0.72 0.17
CA ARG A 73 7.30 -0.28 0.67
C ARG A 73 8.64 0.35 1.09
N ALA A 74 9.15 1.32 0.33
CA ALA A 74 10.36 2.07 0.71
C ALA A 74 10.15 2.86 2.02
N ALA A 75 9.02 3.54 2.17
CA ALA A 75 8.68 4.25 3.41
C ALA A 75 8.49 3.30 4.61
N GLN A 76 7.95 2.09 4.40
CA GLN A 76 7.84 1.07 5.44
C GLN A 76 9.20 0.61 5.97
N VAL A 77 10.20 0.48 5.09
CA VAL A 77 11.58 0.15 5.49
C VAL A 77 12.13 1.20 6.46
N ARG A 78 11.85 2.49 6.22
CA ARG A 78 12.26 3.58 7.14
C ARG A 78 11.59 3.46 8.51
N VAL A 79 10.30 3.14 8.55
CA VAL A 79 9.57 2.91 9.81
C VAL A 79 10.17 1.74 10.58
N TRP A 80 10.45 0.62 9.91
CA TRP A 80 11.08 -0.55 10.55
C TRP A 80 12.48 -0.24 11.09
N ALA A 81 13.29 0.52 10.34
CA ALA A 81 14.59 0.96 10.81
C ALA A 81 14.47 1.87 12.06
N ALA A 82 13.51 2.79 12.07
CA ALA A 82 13.26 3.65 13.23
C ALA A 82 12.77 2.86 14.46
N LEU A 83 11.87 1.89 14.26
CA LEU A 83 11.42 0.97 15.31
C LEU A 83 12.60 0.16 15.88
N GLY A 84 13.47 -0.39 15.03
CA GLY A 84 14.66 -1.12 15.47
C GLY A 84 15.55 -0.29 16.39
N ARG A 85 15.82 0.96 16.01
CA ARG A 85 16.59 1.91 16.86
C ARG A 85 15.88 2.20 18.19
N SER A 86 14.57 2.48 18.17
CA SER A 86 13.80 2.73 19.40
C SER A 86 13.76 1.53 20.35
N LEU A 87 13.92 0.32 19.82
CA LEU A 87 13.97 -0.92 20.61
C LEU A 87 15.39 -1.28 21.10
N GLY A 88 16.41 -0.49 20.74
CA GLY A 88 17.81 -0.79 21.06
C GLY A 88 18.34 -2.01 20.32
N LEU A 89 17.76 -2.35 19.16
CA LEU A 89 18.27 -3.41 18.30
C LEU A 89 19.45 -2.84 17.50
N GLU A 90 20.66 -3.24 17.86
CA GLU A 90 21.86 -2.90 17.10
C GLU A 90 21.84 -3.61 15.75
N VAL A 91 22.08 -2.85 14.68
CA VAL A 91 22.29 -3.40 13.34
C VAL A 91 23.77 -3.77 13.22
N GLU A 92 24.19 -4.88 13.84
CA GLU A 92 25.52 -5.44 13.61
C GLU A 92 25.52 -6.32 12.36
N GLY A 93 26.30 -5.94 11.34
CA GLY A 93 26.76 -6.85 10.29
C GLY A 93 26.18 -6.64 8.89
N GLU A 94 27.08 -6.73 7.90
CA GLU A 94 26.84 -6.78 6.46
C GLU A 94 25.71 -7.77 6.11
N GLY A 95 24.51 -7.27 5.87
CA GLY A 95 23.35 -8.15 5.65
C GLY A 95 22.00 -7.46 5.70
N VAL A 96 21.92 -6.21 6.16
CA VAL A 96 20.71 -5.39 6.03
C VAL A 96 20.86 -4.55 4.77
N VAL A 97 20.15 -5.00 3.73
CA VAL A 97 19.93 -4.38 2.43
C VAL A 97 20.13 -2.87 2.48
N ALA A 98 21.09 -2.38 1.70
CA ALA A 98 21.49 -0.98 1.56
C ALA A 98 20.35 0.00 1.90
N LEU A 99 20.34 0.47 3.15
CA LEU A 99 19.44 1.51 3.64
C LEU A 99 19.95 2.87 3.15
N GLU A 100 20.10 3.05 1.84
CA GLU A 100 20.54 4.32 1.23
C GLU A 100 19.52 5.45 1.50
N GLU A 101 18.33 5.14 1.99
CA GLU A 101 17.27 6.10 2.32
C GLU A 101 17.00 6.30 3.82
N THR A 102 17.70 5.61 4.72
CA THR A 102 17.52 5.90 6.16
C THR A 102 18.27 7.16 6.55
N VAL A 103 17.53 8.13 7.10
CA VAL A 103 18.10 9.37 7.62
C VAL A 103 18.61 9.10 9.04
N GLU A 104 19.92 9.27 9.25
CA GLU A 104 20.53 9.15 10.57
C GLU A 104 19.87 10.12 11.57
N GLY A 105 19.52 9.62 12.76
CA GLY A 105 18.83 10.41 13.79
C GLY A 105 17.34 10.62 13.56
N GLU A 106 16.72 10.04 12.50
CA GLU A 106 15.28 10.10 12.29
C GLU A 106 14.52 9.40 13.43
N THR A 107 13.57 10.13 14.03
CA THR A 107 12.69 9.62 15.08
C THR A 107 11.59 8.74 14.49
N LEU A 108 11.03 7.84 15.30
CA LEU A 108 9.91 6.99 14.89
C LEU A 108 8.71 7.80 14.38
N ALA A 109 8.36 8.88 15.07
CA ALA A 109 7.27 9.76 14.65
C ALA A 109 7.55 10.45 13.30
N ALA A 110 8.80 10.83 13.02
CA ALA A 110 9.18 11.40 11.73
C ALA A 110 9.07 10.37 10.60
N ALA A 111 9.57 9.14 10.81
CA ALA A 111 9.44 8.06 9.83
C ALA A 111 7.97 7.70 9.55
N LEU A 112 7.13 7.64 10.59
CA LEU A 112 5.69 7.40 10.46
C LEU A 112 4.98 8.52 9.69
N ARG A 113 5.35 9.79 9.87
CA ARG A 113 4.78 10.92 9.10
C ARG A 113 5.13 10.87 7.62
N VAL A 114 6.37 10.48 7.30
CA VAL A 114 6.77 10.28 5.90
C VAL A 114 5.96 9.16 5.27
N HIS A 115 5.84 8.03 5.98
CA HIS A 115 5.00 6.92 5.54
C HIS A 115 3.53 7.36 5.36
N ASP A 116 2.96 8.11 6.31
CA ASP A 116 1.59 8.62 6.25
C ASP A 116 1.35 9.55 5.06
N THR A 117 2.33 10.42 4.76
CA THR A 117 2.25 11.33 3.59
C THR A 117 2.20 10.53 2.29
N MET A 118 3.04 9.49 2.17
CA MET A 118 3.05 8.62 0.99
C MET A 118 1.75 7.81 0.90
N LEU A 119 1.24 7.33 2.04
CA LEU A 119 -0.02 6.60 2.11
C LEU A 119 -1.18 7.46 1.64
N ASP A 120 -1.29 8.69 2.17
CA ASP A 120 -2.39 9.57 1.82
C ASP A 120 -2.39 9.93 0.33
N ALA A 121 -1.22 10.30 -0.20
CA ALA A 121 -1.05 10.62 -1.62
C ALA A 121 -1.36 9.43 -2.53
N HIS A 122 -0.92 8.22 -2.14
CA HIS A 122 -1.22 7.02 -2.91
C HIS A 122 -2.71 6.68 -2.90
N LEU A 123 -3.35 6.69 -1.72
CA LEU A 123 -4.78 6.41 -1.59
C LEU A 123 -5.64 7.46 -2.31
N GLU A 124 -5.23 8.73 -2.33
CA GLU A 124 -5.89 9.78 -3.12
C GLU A 124 -5.78 9.50 -4.61
N ALA A 125 -4.57 9.20 -5.11
CA ALA A 125 -4.36 8.86 -6.51
C ALA A 125 -5.16 7.63 -6.95
N GLU A 126 -5.24 6.60 -6.09
CA GLU A 126 -6.07 5.42 -6.37
C GLU A 126 -7.56 5.77 -6.38
N GLU A 127 -8.04 6.53 -5.40
CA GLU A 127 -9.45 6.95 -5.33
C GLU A 127 -9.85 7.75 -6.57
N ASP A 128 -9.01 8.69 -7.02
CA ASP A 128 -9.22 9.51 -8.21
C ASP A 128 -9.22 8.70 -9.51
N ALA A 129 -8.34 7.70 -9.62
CA ALA A 129 -8.23 6.89 -10.82
C ALA A 129 -9.28 5.76 -10.90
N VAL A 130 -9.55 5.10 -9.77
CA VAL A 130 -10.29 3.83 -9.75
C VAL A 130 -11.78 4.04 -9.51
N ILE A 131 -12.17 4.92 -8.58
CA ILE A 131 -13.58 5.07 -8.22
C ILE A 131 -14.44 5.49 -9.41
N PRO A 132 -14.03 6.47 -10.24
CA PRO A 132 -14.82 6.83 -11.42
C PRO A 132 -15.06 5.64 -12.35
N LEU A 133 -14.03 4.83 -12.61
CA LEU A 133 -14.14 3.66 -13.49
C LEU A 133 -15.10 2.61 -12.92
N LEU A 134 -15.07 2.38 -11.61
CA LEU A 134 -16.02 1.48 -10.95
C LEU A 134 -17.46 2.00 -11.02
N LEU A 135 -17.65 3.32 -10.96
CA LEU A 135 -18.97 3.96 -11.05
C LEU A 135 -19.55 3.98 -12.47
N GLU A 136 -18.69 3.88 -13.49
CA GLU A 136 -19.12 3.71 -14.89
C GLU A 136 -19.68 2.31 -15.19
N MET A 137 -19.43 1.33 -14.31
CA MET A 137 -19.93 -0.03 -14.49
C MET A 137 -21.43 -0.12 -14.25
N GLU A 138 -22.12 -0.86 -15.11
CA GLU A 138 -23.50 -1.25 -14.84
C GLU A 138 -23.55 -2.13 -13.58
N ARG A 139 -24.63 -2.01 -12.80
CA ARG A 139 -24.75 -2.74 -11.53
C ARG A 139 -24.53 -4.25 -11.68
N ALA A 140 -25.13 -4.87 -12.69
CA ALA A 140 -24.99 -6.31 -12.94
C ALA A 140 -23.56 -6.69 -13.38
N GLU A 141 -22.83 -5.76 -14.01
CA GLU A 141 -21.42 -5.95 -14.32
C GLU A 141 -20.58 -5.92 -13.04
N PHE A 142 -20.81 -4.93 -12.19
CA PHE A 142 -20.12 -4.79 -10.90
C PHE A 142 -20.37 -5.99 -9.98
N GLU A 143 -21.61 -6.50 -9.92
CA GLU A 143 -21.96 -7.71 -9.16
C GLU A 143 -21.14 -8.92 -9.65
N ARG A 144 -21.07 -9.15 -10.97
CA ARG A 144 -20.22 -10.22 -11.54
C ARG A 144 -18.74 -10.02 -11.22
N TYR A 145 -18.24 -8.80 -11.36
CA TYR A 145 -16.85 -8.47 -11.02
C TYR A 145 -16.53 -8.83 -9.57
N VAL A 146 -17.40 -8.49 -8.61
CA VAL A 146 -17.18 -8.80 -7.19
C VAL A 146 -17.15 -10.31 -6.96
N GLU A 147 -18.09 -11.04 -7.54
CA GLU A 147 -18.31 -12.46 -7.26
C GLU A 147 -17.29 -13.41 -7.94
N GLN A 148 -16.76 -13.03 -9.10
CA GLN A 148 -15.95 -13.95 -9.92
C GLN A 148 -14.44 -13.70 -9.77
N PRO A 149 -13.60 -14.75 -9.86
CA PRO A 149 -12.15 -14.57 -9.93
C PRO A 149 -11.74 -13.91 -11.25
N ILE A 150 -10.56 -13.30 -11.29
CA ILE A 150 -10.07 -12.56 -12.48
C ILE A 150 -10.03 -13.44 -13.74
N ASP A 151 -9.65 -14.71 -13.63
CA ASP A 151 -9.57 -15.66 -14.74
C ASP A 151 -10.94 -15.99 -15.36
N ALA A 152 -12.03 -15.81 -14.62
CA ALA A 152 -13.39 -15.97 -15.13
C ALA A 152 -13.91 -14.67 -15.79
N LEU A 153 -13.35 -13.52 -15.38
CA LEU A 153 -13.74 -12.20 -15.88
C LEU A 153 -12.99 -11.82 -17.17
N LEU A 154 -11.72 -12.19 -17.27
CA LEU A 154 -10.87 -11.92 -18.41
C LEU A 154 -10.49 -13.25 -19.08
N PRO A 155 -10.98 -13.56 -20.29
CA PRO A 155 -10.53 -14.75 -21.00
C PRO A 155 -9.02 -14.67 -21.27
N ALA A 156 -8.33 -15.81 -21.17
CA ALA A 156 -6.87 -15.92 -21.29
C ALA A 156 -6.27 -15.31 -22.58
N SER A 157 -7.09 -15.06 -23.61
CA SER A 157 -6.68 -14.43 -24.88
C SER A 157 -6.45 -12.92 -24.82
N LEU A 158 -6.85 -12.23 -23.73
CA LEU A 158 -6.56 -10.80 -23.54
C LEU A 158 -5.21 -10.56 -22.81
N ALA A 159 -4.51 -11.61 -22.39
CA ALA A 159 -3.22 -11.54 -21.71
C ALA A 159 -1.99 -11.44 -22.65
N VAL A 160 -2.19 -11.46 -23.98
CA VAL A 160 -1.11 -11.72 -24.96
C VAL A 160 -0.51 -10.46 -25.61
N ASP A 161 -1.07 -9.27 -25.44
CA ASP A 161 -0.53 -8.03 -26.07
C ASP A 161 0.50 -7.27 -25.20
N ARG A 162 1.19 -7.93 -24.26
CA ARG A 162 2.30 -7.33 -23.47
C ARG A 162 3.71 -7.74 -23.90
N ALA A 163 3.90 -8.30 -25.09
CA ALA A 163 5.22 -8.76 -25.55
C ALA A 163 5.59 -8.32 -26.98
N VAL A 164 5.41 -7.05 -27.35
CA VAL A 164 6.17 -6.42 -28.45
C VAL A 164 6.28 -4.90 -28.23
N VAL A 165 7.38 -4.44 -27.62
CA VAL A 165 8.23 -3.31 -28.09
C VAL A 165 9.65 -3.55 -27.57
#